data_AF-A0ABC8KWU1-F1
#
_entry.id   AF-A0ABC8KWU1-F1
#
_cell.length_a   1.000
_cell.length_b   1.000
_cell.length_c   1.000
_cell.angle_alpha   90.00
_cell.angle_beta   90.00
_cell.angle_gamma   90.00
#
_symmetry.space_group_name_H-M   'P 1'
#
loop_
_entity.id
_entity.type
_entity.pdbx_description
1 polymer ?
#
loop_
_entity_poly.entity_id
_entity_poly.type
_entity_poly.pdbx_seq_one_letter_code
_entity_poly.pdbx_strand_id
1 'polypeptide(L)'
;MEIAISNLFSDPLHPALIISKTISKTDIAENMRLPKHEIESVLAIMGGVTAEELQIGKKVVISDLVEGDQYEVFLKCLNNKRYYIGEGWGKLRDSLDLKEGQTLKLYWYQDFKIFVILNFPYNLLD
;
A
#
# COMPACT_ATOMS: atom_id res chain seq x y z
N MET A 1 14.96 -4.22 10.21
CA MET A 1 15.05 -5.10 9.03
C MET A 1 15.39 -4.19 7.86
N GLU A 2 16.53 -4.41 7.23
CA GLU A 2 17.05 -3.54 6.18
C GLU A 2 16.80 -4.22 4.83
N ILE A 3 15.88 -3.68 4.03
CA ILE A 3 15.64 -4.13 2.65
C ILE A 3 16.51 -3.24 1.77
N ALA A 4 17.54 -3.81 1.16
CA ALA A 4 18.33 -3.08 0.16
C ALA A 4 17.44 -2.80 -1.06
N ILE A 5 17.30 -1.52 -1.43
CA ILE A 5 16.53 -1.07 -2.60
C ILE A 5 16.96 -1.84 -3.87
N SER A 6 18.25 -2.16 -4.00
CA SER A 6 18.80 -2.97 -5.09
C SER A 6 18.13 -4.34 -5.27
N ASN A 7 17.66 -4.95 -4.18
CA ASN A 7 17.05 -6.29 -4.20
C ASN A 7 15.57 -6.24 -4.59
N LEU A 8 14.92 -5.07 -4.48
CA LEU A 8 13.51 -4.91 -4.85
C LEU A 8 13.33 -4.70 -6.37
N PHE A 9 14.35 -4.14 -7.03
CA PHE A 9 14.29 -3.74 -8.44
C PHE A 9 15.20 -4.56 -9.36
N SER A 10 15.74 -5.69 -8.88
CA SER A 10 16.54 -6.59 -9.72
C SER A 10 15.71 -7.28 -10.80
N ASP A 11 14.41 -7.49 -10.53
CA ASP A 11 13.44 -8.04 -11.46
C ASP A 11 12.34 -7.02 -11.80
N PRO A 12 11.73 -7.09 -13.00
CA PRO A 12 10.61 -6.23 -13.34
C PRO A 12 9.45 -6.49 -12.37
N LEU A 13 8.93 -5.40 -11.76
CA LEU A 13 7.79 -5.49 -10.87
C LEU A 13 6.56 -6.07 -11.60
N HIS A 14 5.99 -7.13 -11.06
CA HIS A 14 4.78 -7.73 -11.63
C HIS A 14 3.58 -6.76 -11.47
N PRO A 15 2.91 -6.33 -12.56
CA PRO A 15 1.87 -5.31 -12.48
C PRO A 15 0.68 -5.67 -11.56
N ALA A 16 0.34 -6.96 -11.46
CA ALA A 16 -0.73 -7.43 -10.57
C ALA A 16 -0.46 -7.23 -9.06
N LEU A 17 0.78 -6.88 -8.69
CA LEU A 17 1.17 -6.57 -7.32
C LEU A 17 1.16 -5.07 -7.01
N ILE A 18 0.78 -4.23 -7.99
CA ILE A 18 0.77 -2.78 -7.86
C ILE A 18 -0.67 -2.30 -7.63
N ILE A 19 -0.83 -1.42 -6.65
CA ILE A 19 -2.03 -0.62 -6.43
C ILE A 19 -1.70 0.83 -6.74
N SER A 20 -2.46 1.49 -7.61
CA SER A 20 -2.28 2.87 -8.03
C SER A 20 -3.54 3.68 -7.74
N LYS A 21 -3.50 4.51 -6.71
CA LYS A 21 -4.64 5.30 -6.25
C LYS A 21 -4.37 6.80 -6.35
N THR A 22 -5.12 7.50 -7.20
CA THR A 22 -5.21 8.96 -7.12
C THR A 22 -6.03 9.35 -5.90
N ILE A 23 -5.42 10.08 -4.98
CA ILE A 23 -6.01 10.53 -3.72
C ILE A 23 -7.16 11.50 -4.02
N SER A 24 -8.36 11.16 -3.55
CA SER A 24 -9.55 12.00 -3.67
C SER A 24 -9.77 12.83 -2.40
N LYS A 25 -10.64 13.85 -2.48
CA LYS A 25 -11.08 14.61 -1.30
C LYS A 25 -11.56 13.74 -0.14
N THR A 26 -12.27 12.64 -0.43
CA THR A 26 -12.75 11.71 0.60
C THR A 26 -11.59 10.96 1.24
N ASP A 27 -10.57 10.57 0.47
CA ASP A 27 -9.40 9.89 1.02
C ASP A 27 -8.58 10.85 1.92
N ILE A 28 -8.60 12.16 1.65
CA ILE A 28 -8.03 13.16 2.57
C ILE A 28 -8.86 13.31 3.83
N ALA A 29 -10.19 13.37 3.73
CA ALA A 29 -11.05 13.61 4.89
C ALA A 29 -11.24 12.37 5.78
N GLU A 30 -11.13 11.17 5.22
CA GLU A 30 -11.47 9.89 5.87
C GLU A 30 -10.38 8.83 5.61
N ASN A 31 -10.80 7.58 5.40
CA ASN A 31 -9.97 6.43 5.05
C ASN A 31 -9.69 6.40 3.54
N MET A 32 -8.52 5.89 3.13
CA MET A 32 -8.19 5.75 1.71
C MET A 32 -8.91 4.56 1.09
N ARG A 33 -9.77 4.81 0.10
CA ARG A 33 -10.39 3.75 -0.71
C ARG A 33 -9.39 3.16 -1.69
N LEU A 34 -9.41 1.83 -1.84
CA LEU A 34 -8.51 1.12 -2.75
C LEU A 34 -9.22 0.77 -4.06
N PRO A 35 -8.54 0.85 -5.22
CA PRO A 35 -9.05 0.34 -6.49
C PRO A 35 -9.31 -1.16 -6.39
N LYS A 36 -10.57 -1.55 -6.59
CA LYS A 36 -11.05 -2.92 -6.31
C LYS A 36 -10.25 -4.01 -7.04
N HIS A 37 -10.04 -3.85 -8.34
CA HIS A 37 -9.37 -4.87 -9.16
C HIS A 37 -7.91 -5.09 -8.75
N GLU A 38 -7.20 -4.01 -8.42
CA GLU A 38 -5.79 -4.05 -8.05
C GLU A 38 -5.60 -4.71 -6.67
N ILE A 39 -6.40 -4.31 -5.68
CA ILE A 39 -6.31 -4.94 -4.35
C ILE A 39 -6.75 -6.41 -4.37
N GLU A 40 -7.75 -6.78 -5.17
CA GLU A 40 -8.15 -8.20 -5.33
C GLU A 40 -7.02 -9.03 -5.96
N SER A 41 -6.28 -8.45 -6.92
CA SER A 41 -5.11 -9.10 -7.52
C SER A 41 -3.99 -9.31 -6.50
N VAL A 42 -3.69 -8.29 -5.69
CA VAL A 42 -2.72 -8.41 -4.59
C VAL A 42 -3.16 -9.45 -3.56
N LEU A 43 -4.42 -9.44 -3.15
CA LEU A 43 -4.96 -10.38 -2.15
C LEU A 43 -4.88 -11.84 -2.60
N ALA A 44 -5.09 -12.10 -3.89
CA ALA A 44 -4.95 -13.44 -4.47
C ALA A 44 -3.53 -13.99 -4.32
N ILE A 45 -2.51 -13.11 -4.39
CA ILE A 45 -1.09 -13.48 -4.28
C ILE A 45 -0.62 -13.46 -2.81
N MET A 46 -1.12 -12.52 -2.01
CA MET A 46 -0.83 -12.43 -0.58
C MET A 46 -1.13 -13.75 0.14
N GLY A 47 -2.21 -14.43 -0.28
CA GLY A 47 -2.60 -15.74 0.23
C GLY A 47 -3.11 -15.69 1.67
N GLY A 48 -4.04 -16.59 2.00
CA GLY A 48 -4.50 -16.77 3.38
C GLY A 48 -5.19 -15.55 4.01
N VAL A 49 -5.67 -14.59 3.21
CA VAL A 49 -6.49 -13.48 3.71
C VAL A 49 -7.96 -13.86 3.63
N THR A 50 -8.62 -13.91 4.78
CA THR A 50 -10.04 -14.24 4.88
C THR A 50 -10.92 -13.00 4.82
N ALA A 51 -12.18 -13.17 4.43
CA ALA A 51 -13.16 -12.09 4.46
C ALA A 51 -13.40 -11.57 5.89
N GLU A 52 -13.36 -12.44 6.89
CA GLU A 52 -13.50 -12.08 8.31
C GLU A 52 -12.34 -11.19 8.78
N GLU A 53 -11.08 -11.56 8.47
CA GLU A 53 -9.92 -10.72 8.76
C GLU A 53 -10.05 -9.34 8.12
N LEU A 54 -10.57 -9.25 6.90
CA LEU A 54 -10.78 -7.97 6.22
C LEU A 54 -11.94 -7.17 6.82
N GLN A 55 -12.94 -7.81 7.43
CA GLN A 55 -14.00 -7.08 8.13
C GLN A 55 -13.48 -6.46 9.43
N ILE A 56 -12.68 -7.21 10.19
CA ILE A 56 -12.07 -6.74 11.44
C ILE A 56 -10.97 -5.70 11.14
N GLY A 57 -10.11 -6.01 10.18
CA GLY A 57 -8.92 -5.26 9.80
C GLY A 57 -7.68 -6.14 9.80
N LYS A 58 -7.15 -6.42 8.61
CA LYS A 58 -5.85 -7.08 8.47
C LYS A 58 -4.75 -6.04 8.65
N LYS A 59 -3.94 -6.17 9.70
CA LYS A 59 -2.75 -5.34 9.87
C LYS A 59 -1.73 -5.66 8.78
N VAL A 60 -1.22 -4.63 8.12
CA VAL A 60 -0.14 -4.69 7.13
C VAL A 60 0.82 -3.53 7.36
N VAL A 61 2.05 -3.66 6.86
CA VAL A 61 3.05 -2.59 6.91
C VAL A 61 3.17 -1.97 5.52
N ILE A 62 3.19 -0.65 5.47
CA ILE A 62 3.62 0.14 4.31
C ILE A 62 5.00 0.71 4.64
N SER A 63 5.98 0.47 3.78
CA SER A 63 7.35 0.96 3.94
C SER A 63 7.65 2.05 2.93
N ASP A 64 8.17 3.15 3.43
CA ASP A 64 8.90 4.13 2.64
C ASP A 64 10.38 3.75 2.71
N LEU A 65 10.92 3.20 1.61
CA LEU A 65 12.32 2.79 1.58
C LEU A 65 13.27 3.97 1.39
N VAL A 66 12.78 5.13 0.95
CA VAL A 66 13.61 6.33 0.73
C VAL A 66 13.94 6.98 2.06
N GLU A 67 12.91 7.21 2.88
CA GLU A 67 13.06 7.83 4.20
C GLU A 67 13.34 6.80 5.32
N GLY A 68 13.19 5.50 5.03
CA GLY A 68 13.38 4.41 6.01
C GLY A 68 12.20 4.25 6.97
N ASP A 69 11.08 4.92 6.71
CA ASP A 69 9.89 4.90 7.56
C ASP A 69 9.00 3.68 7.30
N GLN A 70 8.31 3.27 8.37
CA GLN A 70 7.32 2.18 8.33
C GLN A 70 6.02 2.60 9.01
N TYR A 71 4.92 2.24 8.36
CA TYR A 71 3.58 2.60 8.78
C TYR A 71 2.75 1.33 8.92
N GLU A 72 2.35 1.02 10.16
CA GLU A 72 1.34 -0.02 10.39
C GLU A 72 -0.04 0.55 10.03
N VAL A 73 -0.76 -0.16 9.15
CA VAL A 73 -2.10 0.21 8.72
C VAL A 73 -3.03 -0.99 8.71
N PHE A 74 -4.34 -0.75 8.74
CA PHE A 74 -5.34 -1.80 8.70
C PHE A 74 -6.07 -1.82 7.35
N LEU A 75 -5.83 -2.88 6.59
CA LEU A 75 -6.56 -3.19 5.36
C LEU A 75 -7.93 -3.75 5.73
N LYS A 76 -8.99 -3.12 5.23
CA LYS A 76 -10.38 -3.50 5.51
C LYS A 76 -11.20 -3.67 4.25
N CYS A 77 -12.25 -4.48 4.33
CA CYS A 77 -13.28 -4.60 3.31
C CYS A 77 -14.67 -4.47 3.93
N LEU A 78 -15.40 -3.42 3.54
CA LEU A 78 -16.79 -3.22 3.96
C LEU A 78 -17.74 -3.94 2.99
N ASN A 79 -18.67 -4.71 3.55
CA ASN A 79 -19.73 -5.42 2.83
C ASN A 79 -19.21 -6.28 1.66
N ASN A 80 -18.00 -6.83 1.78
CA ASN A 80 -17.29 -7.61 0.76
C ASN A 80 -17.20 -6.89 -0.61
N LYS A 81 -17.21 -5.56 -0.63
CA LYS A 81 -17.28 -4.76 -1.86
C LYS A 81 -16.36 -3.55 -1.89
N ARG A 82 -16.05 -2.97 -0.73
CA ARG A 82 -15.29 -1.72 -0.65
C ARG A 82 -14.05 -1.92 0.20
N TYR A 83 -12.91 -1.97 -0.47
CA TYR A 83 -11.60 -2.07 0.16
C TYR A 83 -11.07 -0.68 0.53
N TYR A 84 -10.44 -0.57 1.69
CA TYR A 84 -9.84 0.68 2.15
C TYR A 84 -8.73 0.44 3.16
N ILE A 85 -7.85 1.43 3.30
CA ILE A 85 -6.90 1.53 4.40
C ILE A 85 -7.54 2.39 5.48
N GLY A 86 -7.79 1.78 6.64
CA GLY A 86 -8.42 2.41 7.78
C GLY A 86 -7.41 3.06 8.72
N GLU A 87 -7.42 2.61 9.98
CA GLU A 87 -6.45 3.04 10.99
C GLU A 87 -5.00 2.96 10.47
N GLY A 88 -4.20 3.97 10.82
CA GLY A 88 -2.85 4.18 10.30
C GLY A 88 -2.78 5.05 9.04
N TRP A 89 -3.87 5.16 8.26
CA TRP A 89 -3.91 5.98 7.04
C TRP A 89 -3.58 7.45 7.29
N GLY A 90 -4.20 8.10 8.29
CA GLY A 90 -3.95 9.51 8.57
C GLY A 90 -2.48 9.82 8.85
N LYS A 91 -1.82 8.98 9.66
CA LYS A 91 -0.38 9.10 9.94
C LYS A 91 0.47 8.95 8.68
N LEU A 92 0.19 7.93 7.87
CA LEU A 92 0.88 7.72 6.58
C LEU A 92 0.68 8.92 5.65
N ARG A 93 -0.56 9.38 5.47
CA ARG A 93 -0.93 10.52 4.64
C ARG A 93 -0.17 11.78 5.06
N ASP A 94 -0.18 12.09 6.35
CA ASP A 94 0.40 13.31 6.89
C ASP A 94 1.93 13.28 6.80
N SER A 95 2.56 12.12 7.04
CA SER A 95 4.01 11.95 6.93
C SER A 95 4.52 12.14 5.50
N LEU A 96 3.73 11.70 4.51
CA LEU A 96 4.05 11.82 3.09
C LEU A 96 3.57 13.14 2.46
N ASP A 97 3.00 14.07 3.24
CA ASP A 97 2.34 15.31 2.77
C ASP A 97 1.38 15.07 1.58
N LEU A 98 0.62 13.96 1.62
CA LEU A 98 -0.26 13.57 0.53
C LEU A 98 -1.46 14.51 0.39
N LYS A 99 -1.68 14.97 -0.83
CA LYS A 99 -2.74 15.92 -1.22
C LYS A 99 -3.69 15.32 -2.24
N GLU A 100 -4.91 15.87 -2.27
CA GLU A 100 -5.88 15.54 -3.31
C GLU A 100 -5.27 15.73 -4.70
N GLY A 101 -5.54 14.78 -5.60
CA GLY A 101 -5.04 14.77 -6.97
C GLY A 101 -3.67 14.10 -7.14
N GLN A 102 -2.90 13.89 -6.07
CA GLN A 102 -1.67 13.10 -6.16
C GLN A 102 -1.99 11.61 -6.30
N THR A 103 -1.15 10.86 -7.00
CA THR A 103 -1.25 9.40 -7.07
C THR A 103 -0.33 8.78 -6.04
N LEU A 104 -0.82 7.80 -5.27
CA LEU A 104 -0.01 6.91 -4.44
C LEU A 104 0.01 5.51 -5.09
N LYS A 105 1.20 4.94 -5.23
CA LYS A 105 1.49 3.64 -5.80
C LYS A 105 2.15 2.78 -4.73
N LEU A 106 1.52 1.64 -4.47
CA LEU A 106 1.99 0.64 -3.51
C LEU A 106 2.29 -0.65 -4.26
N TYR A 107 3.43 -1.28 -3.95
CA TYR A 107 3.79 -2.59 -4.45
C TYR A 107 3.78 -3.61 -3.32
N TRP A 108 3.08 -4.72 -3.48
CA TRP A 108 3.16 -5.83 -2.53
C TRP A 108 4.45 -6.62 -2.72
N TYR A 109 5.36 -6.52 -1.75
CA TYR A 109 6.60 -7.26 -1.76
C TYR A 109 6.44 -8.58 -1.00
N GLN A 110 6.30 -9.66 -1.76
CA GLN A 110 5.85 -10.96 -1.27
C GLN A 110 6.79 -11.59 -0.22
N ASP A 111 8.10 -11.52 -0.44
CA ASP A 111 9.09 -12.16 0.45
C ASP A 111 9.07 -11.58 1.87
N PHE A 112 8.85 -10.27 1.96
CA PHE A 112 8.83 -9.54 3.22
C PHE A 112 7.42 -9.31 3.77
N LYS A 113 6.39 -9.63 2.97
CA LYS A 113 4.97 -9.46 3.32
C LYS A 113 4.62 -8.03 3.73
N ILE A 114 5.12 -7.05 2.98
CA ILE A 114 4.87 -5.62 3.18
C ILE A 114 4.46 -4.95 1.86
N PHE A 115 3.84 -3.79 1.97
CA PHE A 115 3.71 -2.86 0.85
C PHE A 115 4.91 -1.90 0.81
N VAL A 116 5.38 -1.58 -0.38
CA VAL A 116 6.43 -0.57 -0.62
C VAL A 116 5.85 0.58 -1.43
N ILE A 117 6.15 1.83 -1.04
CA ILE A 117 5.74 3.03 -1.79
C ILE A 117 6.64 3.21 -3.01
N LEU A 118 6.06 3.30 -4.21
CA LEU A 118 6.78 3.44 -5.50
C LEU A 118 6.86 4.89 -6.03
N ASN A 119 6.29 5.86 -5.31
CA ASN A 119 6.04 7.20 -5.83
C ASN A 119 7.24 8.13 -5.95
N PHE A 120 8.27 7.85 -5.18
CA PHE A 120 9.46 8.66 -5.18
C PHE A 120 10.38 8.14 -6.28
N PRO A 121 10.95 9.02 -7.11
CA PRO A 121 11.98 8.59 -8.03
C PRO A 121 13.06 7.95 -7.19
N TYR A 122 13.20 6.63 -7.31
CA TYR A 122 14.42 5.97 -6.94
C TYR A 122 15.45 6.57 -7.88
N ASN A 123 16.10 7.65 -7.45
CA ASN A 123 17.42 8.00 -7.92
C ASN A 123 18.29 6.83 -7.44
N LEU A 124 18.20 5.72 -8.18
CA LEU A 124 19.18 4.67 -8.20
C LEU A 124 20.44 5.39 -8.67
N LEU A 125 21.25 5.73 -7.67
CA LEU A 125 22.63 6.22 -7.70
C LEU A 125 23.24 6.31 -9.10
N ASP A 126 23.75 7.51 -9.45
CA ASP A 126 24.81 7.68 -10.44
C ASP A 126 25.98 6.71 -10.19
#